data_AF-A0A7C5VUD1-F1
#
_entry.id   AF-A0A7C5VUD1-F1
#
_cell.length_a   1.000
_cell.length_b   1.000
_cell.length_c   1.000
_cell.angle_alpha   90.00
_cell.angle_beta   90.00
_cell.angle_gamma   90.00
#
_symmetry.space_group_name_H-M   'P 1'
#
loop_
_entity.id
_entity.type
_entity.pdbx_description
1 polymer ?
#
loop_
_entity_poly.entity_id
_entity_poly.type
_entity_poly.pdbx_seq_one_letter_code
_entity_poly.pdbx_strand_id
1 'polypeptide(L)' 'MQRYPVPIPLVVARIVAVTGVGFCSAFGVFLLLGGVWVLGLAFFGATLFFLGLMFFIERGR' A
#
# COMPACT_ATOMS: atom_id res chain seq x y z
N MET A 1 21.93 -4.72 23.02
CA MET A 1 20.67 -4.85 22.23
C MET A 1 20.98 -5.63 20.96
N GLN A 2 20.77 -6.95 20.95
CA GLN A 2 20.97 -7.78 19.77
C GLN A 2 19.84 -7.47 18.76
N ARG A 3 20.16 -6.71 17.69
CA ARG A 3 19.25 -6.57 16.55
C ARG A 3 19.36 -7.85 15.74
N TYR A 4 18.38 -8.75 15.86
CA TYR A 4 18.22 -9.81 14.88
C TYR A 4 18.07 -9.16 13.49
N PRO A 5 18.82 -9.61 12.47
CA PRO A 5 18.72 -9.04 11.14
C PRO A 5 17.28 -9.16 10.64
N VAL A 6 16.70 -8.05 10.21
CA VAL A 6 15.35 -8.06 9.62
C VAL A 6 15.43 -8.86 8.32
N PRO A 7 14.60 -9.90 8.13
CA PRO A 7 14.62 -10.69 6.91
C PRO A 7 14.33 -9.79 5.69
N ILE A 8 15.21 -9.86 4.69
CA ILE A 8 15.15 -9.05 3.46
C ILE A 8 13.79 -9.12 2.77
N PRO A 9 13.12 -10.30 2.65
CA PRO A 9 11.79 -10.38 2.03
C PRO A 9 10.76 -9.45 2.69
N LEU A 10 10.89 -9.21 3.99
CA LEU A 10 9.96 -8.34 4.70
C LEU A 10 10.21 -6.87 4.42
N VAL A 11 11.47 -6.48 4.26
CA VAL A 11 11.83 -5.11 3.87
C VAL A 11 11.26 -4.83 2.49
N VAL A 12 11.43 -5.76 1.55
CA VAL A 12 10.85 -5.66 0.20
C VAL A 12 9.33 -5.54 0.26
N ALA A 13 8.66 -6.41 1.03
CA ALA A 13 7.20 -6.36 1.17
C ALA A 13 6.70 -5.01 1.71
N ARG A 14 7.40 -4.41 2.69
CA ARG A 14 7.07 -3.08 3.21
C ARG A 14 7.28 -1.98 2.19
N ILE A 15 8.38 -2.01 1.44
CA ILE A 15 8.65 -1.03 0.39
C ILE A 15 7.52 -1.08 -0.64
N VAL A 16 7.19 -2.27 -1.14
CA VAL A 16 6.12 -2.46 -2.12
C VAL A 16 4.77 -1.95 -1.60
N ALA A 17 4.43 -2.28 -0.34
CA ALA A 17 3.19 -1.81 0.29
C ALA A 17 3.13 -0.28 0.37
N VAL A 18 4.18 0.36 0.90
CA VAL A 18 4.24 1.82 1.05
C VAL A 18 4.20 2.54 -0.30
N THR A 19 4.99 2.07 -1.27
CA THR A 19 4.98 2.64 -2.63
C THR A 19 3.63 2.46 -3.31
N GLY A 20 2.99 1.30 -3.12
CA GLY A 20 1.68 0.99 -3.66
C GLY A 20 0.59 1.91 -3.10
N VAL A 21 0.56 2.12 -1.78
CA VAL A 21 -0.36 3.08 -1.14
C VAL A 21 -0.18 4.47 -1.72
N GLY A 22 1.06 4.97 -1.80
CA GLY A 22 1.33 6.32 -2.30
C GLY A 22 0.88 6.51 -3.74
N PHE A 23 1.22 5.57 -4.62
CA PHE A 23 0.84 5.64 -6.03
C PHE A 23 -0.67 5.50 -6.21
N CYS A 24 -1.28 4.47 -5.61
CA CYS A 24 -2.71 4.22 -5.79
C CYS A 24 -3.59 5.32 -5.18
N SER A 25 -3.20 5.89 -4.03
CA SER A 25 -3.96 6.96 -3.40
C SER A 25 -3.91 8.25 -4.23
N ALA A 26 -2.74 8.63 -4.75
CA ALA A 26 -2.58 9.81 -5.58
C ALA A 26 -3.41 9.71 -6.87
N PHE A 27 -3.31 8.58 -7.59
CA PHE A 27 -4.12 8.35 -8.79
C PHE A 27 -5.61 8.26 -8.46
N GLY A 28 -5.98 7.58 -7.38
CA GLY A 28 -7.36 7.49 -6.92
C GLY A 28 -7.97 8.86 -6.69
N VAL A 29 -7.29 9.73 -5.92
CA VAL A 29 -7.73 11.11 -5.65
C VAL A 29 -7.84 11.90 -6.95
N PHE A 30 -6.82 11.85 -7.81
CA PHE A 30 -6.81 12.62 -9.06
C PHE A 30 -7.95 12.18 -10.00
N LEU A 31 -8.19 10.87 -10.14
CA LEU A 31 -9.24 10.32 -11.00
C LEU A 31 -10.64 10.59 -10.45
N LEU A 32 -10.84 10.48 -9.13
CA LEU A 32 -12.12 10.80 -8.48
C LEU A 32 -12.46 12.29 -8.64
N LEU A 33 -11.50 13.18 -8.38
CA LEU A 33 -11.68 14.62 -8.58
C LEU A 33 -11.86 14.98 -10.07
N GLY A 34 -11.17 14.27 -10.96
CA GLY A 34 -11.28 14.42 -12.42
C GLY A 34 -12.56 13.84 -13.03
N GLY A 35 -13.47 13.26 -12.24
CA GLY A 35 -14.75 12.72 -12.70
C GLY A 35 -14.68 11.32 -13.32
N VAL A 36 -13.52 10.66 -13.29
CA VAL A 36 -13.34 9.26 -13.75
C VAL A 36 -13.59 8.31 -12.58
N TRP A 37 -14.86 8.22 -12.18
CA TRP A 37 -15.28 7.56 -10.93
C TRP A 37 -14.95 6.08 -10.84
N VAL A 38 -15.19 5.29 -11.89
CA VAL A 38 -14.98 3.84 -11.87
C VAL A 38 -13.50 3.51 -11.65
N LEU A 39 -12.62 4.18 -12.40
CA LEU A 39 -11.18 3.97 -12.29
C LEU A 39 -10.65 4.51 -10.96
N GLY A 40 -11.14 5.67 -10.52
CA GLY A 40 -10.81 6.25 -9.21
C GLY A 40 -11.18 5.34 -8.05
N LEU A 41 -12.37 4.72 -8.09
CA LEU A 41 -12.81 3.73 -7.10
C LEU A 41 -11.94 2.47 -7.12
N ALA A 42 -11.52 2.01 -8.31
CA ALA A 42 -10.60 0.87 -8.42
C ALA A 42 -9.25 1.17 -7.74
N PHE A 43 -8.70 2.35 -7.99
CA PHE A 43 -7.45 2.81 -7.35
C PHE A 43 -7.61 3.03 -5.84
N PHE A 44 -8.76 3.53 -5.40
CA PHE A 44 -9.09 3.64 -3.98
C PHE A 44 -9.15 2.25 -3.32
N GLY A 45 -9.79 1.27 -3.97
CA GLY A 45 -9.81 -0.12 -3.54
C GLY A 45 -8.40 -0.73 -3.46
N ALA A 46 -7.55 -0.47 -4.46
CA ALA A 46 -6.15 -0.90 -4.44
C ALA A 46 -5.36 -0.26 -3.28
N THR A 47 -5.64 1.01 -2.94
CA THR A 47 -5.06 1.67 -1.78
C THR A 47 -5.44 0.95 -0.48
N LEU A 48 -6.72 0.62 -0.31
CA LEU A 48 -7.20 -0.14 0.84
C LEU A 48 -6.57 -1.53 0.92
N PHE A 49 -6.37 -2.19 -0.23
CA PHE A 49 -5.67 -3.47 -0.29
C PHE A 49 -4.24 -3.36 0.23
N PHE A 50 -3.45 -2.37 -0.21
CA PHE A 50 -2.09 -2.19 0.27
C PHE A 50 -2.02 -1.79 1.75
N LEU A 51 -2.98 -1.00 2.24
CA LEU A 51 -3.10 -0.71 3.67
C LEU A 51 -3.39 -2.00 4.47
N GLY A 52 -4.33 -2.82 4.00
CA GLY A 52 -4.60 -4.12 4.60
C GLY A 52 -3.38 -5.04 4.60
N LEU A 53 -2.64 -5.07 3.50
CA LEU A 53 -1.39 -5.80 3.37
C LEU A 53 -0.34 -5.32 4.38
N MET A 54 -0.20 -4.01 4.59
CA MET A 54 0.71 -3.44 5.58
C MET A 54 0.36 -3.92 6.99
N PHE A 55 -0.91 -3.84 7.40
CA PHE A 55 -1.37 -4.35 8.69
C PHE A 55 -1.11 -5.85 8.84
N PHE A 56 -1.32 -6.64 7.78
CA PHE A 56 -1.05 -8.08 7.80
C PHE A 56 0.44 -8.38 7.97
N ILE A 57 1.32 -7.68 7.24
CA ILE A 57 2.79 -7.82 7.35
C ILE A 57 3.28 -7.43 8.75
N GLU A 58 2.66 -6.43 9.37
CA GLU A 58 3.05 -5.93 10.69
C GLU A 58 2.51 -6.79 11.84
N ARG A 59 1.31 -7.35 11.71
CA ARG A 59 0.72 -8.26 12.71
C ARG A 59 1.20 -9.71 12.61
N GLY A 60 1.67 -10.14 11.43
CA GLY A 60 2.22 -11.49 11.21
C GLY A 60 3.66 -11.66 11.68
N ARG A 61 4.25 -10.64 12.32
CA ARG A 61 5.58 -10.65 12.94
C ARG A 61 5.48 -10.34 14.43
#